data_AF-A0A3B9YHP7-F1
#
_entry.id   AF-A0A3B9YHP7-F1
#
_cell.length_a   1.000
_cell.length_b   1.000
_cell.length_c   1.000
_cell.angle_alpha   90.00
_cell.angle_beta   90.00
_cell.angle_gamma   90.00
#
_symmetry.space_group_name_H-M   'P 1'
#
loop_
_entity.id
_entity.type
_entity.pdbx_description
1 polymer ?
#
loop_
_entity_poly.entity_id
_entity_poly.type
_entity_poly.pdbx_seq_one_letter_code
_entity_poly.pdbx_strand_id
1 'polypeptide(L)'
;MEKDPKTQKKDSFTSAFMSDVVAKNPNEKEFHQAVEEVVASLVPVLEKRPEYRKAKILERIVEPERVILFRVPWMRDNGEIVINRGFRIEFNSAIGPYKGGLRFHPSVNPSILKFLG
;
A
#
# COMPACT_ATOMS: atom_id res chain seq x y z
N MET A 1 -31.64 22.82 11.93
CA MET A 1 -30.28 22.63 11.38
C MET A 1 -29.67 21.46 12.12
N GLU A 2 -29.88 20.29 11.54
CA GLU A 2 -29.48 18.99 12.06
C GLU A 2 -27.98 18.82 11.82
N LYS A 3 -27.21 18.53 12.88
CA LYS A 3 -25.76 18.37 12.79
C LYS A 3 -25.49 16.95 12.31
N ASP A 4 -24.92 16.81 11.11
CA ASP A 4 -24.47 15.53 10.56
C ASP A 4 -23.50 14.79 11.52
N PRO A 5 -23.75 13.52 11.86
CA PRO A 5 -23.02 12.80 12.91
C PRO A 5 -21.64 12.21 12.48
N LYS A 6 -21.04 12.68 11.38
CA LYS A 6 -19.84 12.06 10.76
C LYS A 6 -18.48 12.64 11.18
N THR A 7 -18.37 13.19 12.38
CA THR A 7 -17.06 13.52 12.98
C THR A 7 -16.84 12.66 14.23
N GLN A 8 -16.81 11.34 14.03
CA GLN A 8 -16.40 10.41 15.08
C GLN A 8 -14.87 10.53 15.30
N LYS A 9 -14.51 10.54 16.59
CA LYS A 9 -13.16 10.61 17.15
C LYS A 9 -12.15 9.85 16.28
N LYS A 10 -10.99 10.46 16.01
CA LYS A 10 -9.82 9.77 15.46
C LYS A 10 -9.43 8.67 16.46
N ASP A 11 -9.76 7.42 16.16
CA ASP A 11 -9.50 6.30 17.06
C ASP A 11 -8.01 6.17 17.37
N SER A 12 -7.68 6.00 18.65
CA SER A 12 -6.30 5.83 19.13
C SER A 12 -5.58 4.69 18.41
N PHE A 13 -6.32 3.62 18.06
CA PHE A 13 -5.79 2.50 17.29
C PHE A 13 -5.35 2.92 15.89
N THR A 14 -6.19 3.63 15.13
CA THR A 14 -5.88 4.08 13.77
C THR A 14 -4.65 4.99 13.75
N SER A 15 -4.53 5.90 14.72
CA SER A 15 -3.34 6.74 14.83
C SER A 15 -2.06 5.96 15.14
N ALA A 16 -2.12 4.97 16.04
CA ALA A 16 -0.97 4.14 16.36
C ALA A 16 -0.56 3.26 15.17
N PHE A 17 -1.55 2.65 14.52
CA PHE A 17 -1.36 1.86 13.31
C PHE A 17 -0.71 2.67 12.17
N MET A 18 -1.24 3.86 11.88
CA MET A 18 -0.67 4.72 10.84
C MET A 18 0.75 5.17 11.18
N SER A 19 1.06 5.44 12.47
CA SER A 19 2.42 5.75 12.90
C SER A 19 3.39 4.61 12.59
N ASP A 20 2.99 3.35 12.84
CA ASP A 20 3.81 2.18 12.53
C ASP A 20 4.00 2.00 11.02
N VAL A 21 2.95 2.21 10.22
CA VAL A 21 3.02 2.14 8.75
C VAL A 21 3.98 3.19 8.19
N VAL A 22 3.89 4.43 8.68
CA VAL A 22 4.76 5.54 8.27
C VAL A 22 6.21 5.28 8.67
N ALA A 23 6.44 4.76 9.87
CA ALA A 23 7.78 4.44 10.37
C ALA A 23 8.47 3.35 9.52
N LYS A 24 7.73 2.34 9.08
CA LYS A 24 8.26 1.26 8.21
C LYS A 24 8.48 1.70 6.78
N ASN A 25 7.69 2.66 6.30
CA ASN A 25 7.66 3.07 4.90
C ASN A 25 7.92 4.58 4.76
N PRO A 26 9.09 5.08 5.18
CA PRO A 26 9.36 6.50 5.15
C PRO A 26 9.31 7.04 3.72
N ASN A 27 8.74 8.24 3.56
CA ASN A 27 8.61 8.95 2.28
C ASN A 27 7.66 8.34 1.23
N GLU A 28 6.85 7.34 1.58
CA GLU A 28 5.84 6.78 0.67
C GLU A 28 4.47 7.44 0.83
N LYS A 29 4.38 8.75 0.51
CA LYS A 29 3.20 9.57 0.81
C LYS A 29 1.92 9.06 0.14
N GLU A 30 2.02 8.61 -1.12
CA GLU A 30 0.89 8.06 -1.85
C GLU A 30 0.38 6.78 -1.17
N PHE A 31 1.29 5.90 -0.75
CA PHE A 31 0.95 4.68 -0.02
C PHE A 31 0.29 5.00 1.33
N HIS A 32 0.83 5.96 2.09
CA HIS A 32 0.24 6.36 3.38
C HIS A 32 -1.18 6.86 3.23
N GLN A 33 -1.46 7.65 2.19
CA GLN A 33 -2.80 8.17 1.92
C GLN A 33 -3.80 7.03 1.66
N ALA A 34 -3.46 6.08 0.76
CA ALA A 34 -4.35 4.96 0.47
C ALA A 34 -4.64 4.11 1.71
N VAL A 35 -3.62 3.85 2.53
CA VAL A 35 -3.79 3.09 3.76
C VAL A 35 -4.71 3.84 4.73
N GLU A 36 -4.51 5.15 4.94
CA GLU A 36 -5.36 5.93 5.86
C GLU A 36 -6.83 5.93 5.41
N GLU A 37 -7.10 6.13 4.11
CA GLU A 37 -8.45 6.12 3.55
C GLU A 37 -9.15 4.76 3.75
N VAL A 38 -8.45 3.66 3.43
CA VAL A 38 -9.00 2.31 3.59
C VAL A 38 -9.23 1.97 5.06
N VAL A 39 -8.26 2.25 5.94
CA VAL A 39 -8.37 1.95 7.37
C VAL A 39 -9.53 2.70 8.00
N ALA A 40 -9.70 3.99 7.67
CA ALA A 40 -10.82 4.79 8.18
C ALA A 40 -12.19 4.17 7.82
N SER A 41 -12.31 3.56 6.64
CA SER A 41 -13.53 2.87 6.21
C SER A 41 -13.77 1.52 6.92
N LEU A 42 -12.71 0.86 7.39
CA LEU A 42 -12.77 -0.47 8.02
C LEU A 42 -12.98 -0.42 9.55
N VAL A 43 -12.80 0.74 10.18
CA VAL A 43 -12.98 0.92 11.64
C VAL A 43 -14.26 0.26 12.17
N PRO A 44 -15.46 0.51 11.60
CA PRO A 44 -16.71 -0.04 12.15
C PRO A 44 -16.77 -1.57 12.08
N VAL A 45 -16.07 -2.18 11.11
CA VAL A 45 -15.99 -3.65 10.98
C VAL A 45 -15.04 -4.22 12.03
N LEU A 46 -13.90 -3.57 12.26
CA LEU A 46 -12.91 -4.00 13.24
C LEU A 46 -13.42 -3.91 14.68
N GLU A 47 -14.33 -2.97 14.98
CA GLU A 47 -15.00 -2.88 16.27
C GLU A 47 -16.01 -4.01 16.48
N LYS A 48 -16.78 -4.36 15.45
CA LYS A 48 -17.77 -5.46 15.50
C LYS A 48 -17.13 -6.84 15.49
N ARG A 49 -15.90 -6.97 14.97
CA ARG A 49 -15.17 -8.23 14.79
C ARG A 49 -13.77 -8.17 15.42
N PRO A 50 -13.68 -8.28 16.76
CA PRO A 50 -12.40 -8.17 17.47
C PRO A 50 -11.40 -9.28 17.10
N GLU A 51 -11.86 -10.39 16.55
CA GLU A 51 -11.01 -11.47 16.02
C GLU A 51 -10.05 -10.99 14.93
N TYR A 52 -10.44 -10.03 14.10
CA TYR A 52 -9.58 -9.49 13.03
C TYR A 52 -8.42 -8.67 13.58
N ARG A 53 -8.65 -7.93 14.68
CA ARG A 53 -7.59 -7.22 15.40
C ARG A 53 -6.64 -8.20 16.09
N LYS A 54 -7.16 -9.24 16.74
CA LYS A 54 -6.35 -10.27 17.40
C LYS A 54 -5.46 -11.03 16.41
N ALA A 55 -5.98 -11.33 15.23
CA ALA A 55 -5.25 -12.01 14.16
C ALA A 55 -4.32 -11.10 13.34
N LYS A 56 -4.24 -9.80 13.70
CA LYS A 56 -3.43 -8.78 13.00
C LYS A 56 -3.66 -8.75 11.49
N ILE A 57 -4.92 -8.87 11.08
CA ILE A 57 -5.28 -8.99 9.65
C ILE A 57 -4.91 -7.72 8.90
N LEU A 58 -5.16 -6.55 9.49
CA LEU A 58 -4.90 -5.27 8.87
C LEU A 58 -3.39 -5.05 8.64
N GLU A 59 -2.58 -5.36 9.65
CA GLU A 59 -1.12 -5.30 9.61
C GLU A 59 -0.55 -6.22 8.53
N ARG A 60 -1.14 -7.41 8.35
CA ARG A 60 -0.71 -8.39 7.35
C ARG A 60 -1.09 -8.00 5.93
N ILE A 61 -2.20 -7.30 5.72
CA ILE A 61 -2.66 -6.89 4.39
C ILE A 61 -1.90 -5.66 3.90
N VAL A 62 -1.53 -4.74 4.81
CA VAL A 62 -0.78 -3.53 4.46
C VAL A 62 0.68 -3.82 4.12
N GLU A 63 1.27 -4.88 4.68
CA GLU A 63 2.61 -5.32 4.29
C GLU A 63 2.53 -6.24 3.06
N PRO A 64 3.20 -5.92 1.93
CA PRO A 64 3.19 -6.79 0.77
C PRO A 64 3.81 -8.16 1.09
N GLU A 65 3.21 -9.23 0.59
CA GLU A 65 3.78 -10.59 0.70
C GLU A 65 5.17 -10.66 0.06
N ARG A 66 5.39 -9.99 -1.08
CA ARG A 66 6.68 -9.95 -1.75
C ARG A 66 6.89 -8.69 -2.57
N VAL A 67 8.10 -8.13 -2.49
CA VAL A 67 8.57 -7.02 -3.33
C VAL A 67 9.81 -7.48 -4.09
N ILE A 68 9.74 -7.45 -5.42
CA ILE A 68 10.85 -7.83 -6.30
C ILE A 68 11.38 -6.57 -6.98
N LEU A 69 12.65 -6.29 -6.77
CA LEU A 69 13.40 -5.21 -7.40
C LEU A 69 14.46 -5.82 -8.32
N PHE A 70 14.47 -5.40 -9.59
CA PHE A 70 15.40 -5.95 -10.57
C PHE A 70 15.90 -4.91 -11.57
N ARG A 71 17.06 -5.17 -12.16
CA ARG A 71 17.67 -4.33 -13.20
C ARG A 71 17.23 -4.81 -14.57
N VAL A 72 16.91 -3.87 -15.46
CA VAL A 72 16.52 -4.13 -16.86
C VAL A 72 17.51 -3.39 -17.78
N PRO A 73 18.60 -4.05 -18.22
CA PRO A 73 19.50 -3.50 -19.23
C PRO A 73 18.94 -3.74 -20.64
N TRP A 74 19.05 -2.75 -21.51
CA TRP A 74 18.66 -2.86 -22.92
C TRP A 74 19.50 -1.92 -23.79
N MET A 75 19.52 -2.17 -25.09
CA MET A 75 20.29 -1.38 -26.07
C MET A 75 19.33 -0.57 -26.94
N ARG A 76 19.62 0.71 -27.11
CA ARG A 76 18.93 1.59 -28.05
C ARG A 76 19.37 1.31 -29.49
N ASP A 77 18.59 1.80 -30.46
CA ASP A 77 18.89 1.66 -31.89
C ASP A 77 20.23 2.30 -32.30
N ASN A 78 20.72 3.28 -31.53
CA ASN A 78 22.03 3.92 -31.73
C ASN A 78 23.21 3.16 -31.10
N GLY A 79 22.98 1.98 -30.51
CA GLY A 79 24.00 1.18 -29.83
C GLY A 79 24.28 1.56 -28.37
N GLU A 80 23.61 2.59 -27.83
CA GLU A 80 23.76 3.01 -26.43
C GLU A 80 23.09 2.02 -25.47
N ILE A 81 23.81 1.60 -24.42
CA ILE A 81 23.27 0.74 -23.36
C ILE A 81 22.56 1.60 -22.31
N VAL A 82 21.29 1.29 -22.06
CA VAL A 82 20.47 1.92 -21.04
C VAL A 82 20.14 0.92 -19.96
N ILE A 83 20.09 1.40 -18.72
CA ILE A 83 19.76 0.60 -17.55
C ILE A 83 18.54 1.21 -16.87
N ASN A 84 17.43 0.46 -16.83
CA ASN A 84 16.24 0.82 -16.09
C ASN A 84 16.06 -0.08 -14.87
N ARG A 85 15.22 0.38 -13.94
CA ARG A 85 14.83 -0.35 -12.75
C ARG A 85 13.41 -0.88 -12.94
N GLY A 86 13.23 -2.19 -12.75
CA GLY A 86 11.95 -2.87 -12.75
C GLY A 86 11.50 -3.20 -11.33
N PHE A 87 10.19 -3.26 -11.13
CA PHE A 87 9.57 -3.57 -9.86
C PHE A 87 8.39 -4.52 -10.07
N ARG A 88 8.21 -5.46 -9.14
CA ARG A 88 6.97 -6.23 -9.01
C ARG A 88 6.58 -6.31 -7.55
N ILE A 89 5.40 -5.80 -7.24
CA ILE A 89 4.85 -5.80 -5.89
C ILE A 89 3.68 -6.78 -5.88
N GLU A 90 3.79 -7.77 -5.02
CA GLU A 90 2.83 -8.86 -4.85
C GLU A 90 2.24 -8.69 -3.46
N PHE A 91 1.14 -7.94 -3.37
CA PHE A 91 0.57 -7.54 -2.07
C PHE A 91 -0.06 -8.70 -1.34
N ASN A 92 -1.06 -9.34 -1.95
CA ASN A 92 -1.86 -10.34 -1.27
C ASN A 92 -2.35 -11.41 -2.25
N SER A 93 -2.26 -12.67 -1.83
CA SER A 93 -2.71 -13.84 -2.60
C SER A 93 -3.87 -14.60 -1.95
N ALA A 94 -4.53 -14.03 -0.94
CA ALA A 94 -5.56 -14.73 -0.16
C ALA A 94 -6.77 -15.17 -1.00
N ILE A 95 -7.06 -14.49 -2.11
CA ILE A 95 -8.18 -14.79 -3.01
C ILE A 95 -7.74 -15.35 -4.38
N GLY A 96 -6.47 -15.73 -4.53
CA GLY A 96 -5.92 -16.29 -5.77
C GLY A 96 -4.59 -15.66 -6.20
N PRO A 97 -4.13 -15.93 -7.44
CA PRO A 97 -2.86 -15.41 -7.94
C PRO A 97 -2.81 -13.89 -7.99
N TYR A 98 -1.61 -13.31 -7.78
CA TYR A 98 -1.39 -11.86 -7.82
C TYR A 98 -1.89 -11.24 -9.13
N LYS A 99 -2.76 -10.24 -9.01
CA LYS A 99 -3.31 -9.51 -10.15
C LYS A 99 -2.95 -8.03 -10.08
N GLY A 100 -2.46 -7.49 -11.19
CA GLY A 100 -2.05 -6.10 -11.30
C GLY A 100 -1.32 -5.85 -12.61
N GLY A 101 -1.55 -4.67 -13.19
CA GLY A 101 -0.94 -4.25 -14.46
C GLY A 101 0.56 -3.95 -14.35
N LEU A 102 1.15 -3.60 -15.49
CA LEU A 102 2.52 -3.07 -15.56
C LEU A 102 2.45 -1.60 -15.99
N ARG A 103 3.27 -0.76 -15.37
CA ARG A 103 3.35 0.67 -15.70
C ARG A 103 4.77 1.03 -16.12
N PHE A 104 4.93 1.51 -17.34
CA PHE A 104 6.18 2.07 -17.85
C PHE A 104 6.04 3.59 -17.92
N HIS A 105 6.54 4.27 -16.90
CA HIS A 105 6.54 5.72 -16.86
C HIS A 105 7.73 6.23 -16.05
N PRO A 106 8.39 7.34 -16.42
CA PRO A 106 9.57 7.85 -15.71
C PRO A 106 9.32 8.17 -14.22
N SER A 107 8.08 8.46 -13.83
CA SER A 107 7.72 8.74 -12.44
C SER A 107 7.54 7.49 -11.57
N VAL A 108 7.63 6.28 -12.13
CA VAL A 108 7.40 5.04 -11.38
C VAL A 108 8.45 4.88 -10.28
N ASN A 109 7.98 4.77 -9.05
CA ASN A 109 8.78 4.49 -7.87
C ASN A 109 8.03 3.49 -6.96
N PRO A 110 8.69 2.92 -5.93
CA PRO A 110 8.06 1.98 -5.00
C PRO A 110 6.78 2.53 -4.34
N SER A 111 6.76 3.80 -3.94
CA SER A 111 5.60 4.44 -3.31
C SER A 111 4.36 4.37 -4.20
N ILE A 112 4.50 4.77 -5.48
CA ILE A 112 3.40 4.75 -6.45
C ILE A 112 2.94 3.32 -6.73
N LEU A 113 3.86 2.36 -6.79
CA LEU A 113 3.49 0.97 -7.04
C LEU A 113 2.82 0.32 -5.83
N LYS A 114 3.21 0.70 -4.62
CA LYS A 114 2.56 0.26 -3.39
C LYS A 114 1.17 0.87 -3.22
N PHE A 115 1.00 2.11 -3.65
CA PHE A 115 -0.30 2.77 -3.71
C PHE A 115 -1.28 2.09 -4.70
N LEU A 116 -0.78 1.61 -5.84
CA LEU A 116 -1.60 1.04 -6.92
C LEU A 116 -1.94 -0.45 -6.75
N GLY A 117 -1.22 -1.17 -5.90
CA GLY A 117 -1.37 -2.61 -5.68
C GLY A 117 -2.23 -2.92 -4.47
#